data_AF-A0A7C2Y980-F1
#
_entry.id   AF-A0A7C2Y980-F1
#
_cell.length_a   1.000
_cell.length_b   1.000
_cell.length_c   1.000
_cell.angle_alpha   90.00
_cell.angle_beta   90.00
_cell.angle_gamma   90.00
#
_symmetry.space_group_name_H-M   'P 1'
#
loop_
_entity.id
_entity.type
_entity.pdbx_description
1 polymer ?
#
loop_
_entity_poly.entity_id
_entity_poly.type
_entity_poly.pdbx_seq_one_letter_code
_entity_poly.pdbx_strand_id
1 'polypeptide(L)'
;MLVAGVDVGSTCTKAALLDENKRVRGFSLVDTGANVVRAAERAFHAVVKEAGVEGWDISFTVGTGYGRYRVPFGDLQVTEISCHAKGACFLFPRTRTILDMGGQDTKAIRVSDDAEVKDFSMNDKCAAGTGRFLSAAAQVLGLQLEELGAVAGESKKPLKITNVCTVFVEQEIMMHLAKGCLVEDVLAGVHQAIAGRSMALLRRVGLEEEITFTGGVAR
;
A
#
# COMPACT_ATOMS: atom_id res chain seq x y z
N MET A 1 -22.17 0.77 -19.22
CA MET A 1 -22.21 -0.05 -17.99
C MET A 1 -21.07 0.37 -17.06
N LEU A 2 -21.32 0.51 -15.76
CA LEU A 2 -20.29 0.81 -14.75
C LEU A 2 -20.08 -0.38 -13.81
N VAL A 3 -18.83 -0.61 -13.43
CA VAL A 3 -18.46 -1.60 -12.42
C VAL A 3 -17.64 -0.95 -11.32
N ALA A 4 -17.73 -1.48 -10.10
CA ALA A 4 -17.03 -0.99 -8.93
C ALA A 4 -16.06 -2.01 -8.36
N GLY A 5 -14.92 -1.54 -7.87
CA GLY A 5 -14.04 -2.29 -6.98
C GLY A 5 -13.94 -1.59 -5.64
N VAL A 6 -14.08 -2.32 -4.54
CA VAL A 6 -13.91 -1.80 -3.17
C VAL A 6 -12.84 -2.61 -2.44
N ASP A 7 -11.69 -1.99 -2.21
CA ASP A 7 -10.56 -2.56 -1.46
C ASP A 7 -10.62 -2.10 0.00
N VAL A 8 -11.02 -3.01 0.88
CA VAL A 8 -11.10 -2.76 2.32
C VAL A 8 -9.79 -3.17 3.00
N GLY A 9 -8.82 -2.25 2.99
CA GLY A 9 -7.54 -2.43 3.67
C GLY A 9 -7.63 -2.23 5.18
N SER A 10 -6.54 -2.55 5.89
CA SER A 10 -6.43 -2.40 7.35
C SER A 10 -6.34 -0.94 7.83
N THR A 11 -5.84 -0.04 6.99
CA THR A 11 -5.65 1.38 7.32
C THR A 11 -6.54 2.29 6.46
N CYS A 12 -6.59 2.02 5.16
CA CYS A 12 -7.37 2.78 4.20
C CYS A 12 -8.26 1.84 3.37
N THR A 13 -9.51 2.24 3.19
CA THR A 13 -10.48 1.64 2.28
C THR A 13 -10.56 2.49 1.01
N LYS A 14 -10.49 1.85 -0.15
CA LYS A 14 -10.52 2.52 -1.45
C LYS A 14 -11.68 1.99 -2.27
N ALA A 15 -12.23 2.83 -3.13
CA ALA A 15 -13.17 2.41 -4.15
C ALA A 15 -12.79 3.00 -5.50
N ALA A 16 -13.01 2.28 -6.58
CA ALA A 16 -12.80 2.76 -7.94
C ALA A 16 -13.94 2.33 -8.86
N LEU A 17 -14.33 3.20 -9.78
CA LEU A 17 -15.33 2.93 -10.80
C LEU A 17 -14.69 2.84 -12.17
N LEU A 18 -15.02 1.80 -12.93
CA LEU A 18 -14.62 1.64 -14.31
C LEU A 18 -15.85 1.60 -15.22
N ASP A 19 -15.73 2.19 -16.41
CA ASP A 19 -16.71 2.02 -17.47
C ASP A 19 -16.41 0.81 -18.38
N GLU A 20 -17.32 0.53 -19.30
CA GLU A 20 -17.21 -0.55 -20.29
C GLU A 20 -15.98 -0.46 -21.20
N ASN A 21 -15.39 0.74 -21.34
CA ASN A 21 -14.14 0.96 -22.07
C ASN A 21 -12.91 0.86 -21.15
N LYS A 22 -13.09 0.33 -19.92
CA LYS A 22 -12.08 0.19 -18.87
C LYS A 22 -11.49 1.52 -18.41
N ARG A 23 -12.19 2.64 -18.60
CA ARG A 23 -11.72 3.95 -18.13
C ARG A 23 -12.13 4.16 -16.68
N VAL A 24 -11.19 4.64 -15.87
CA VAL A 24 -11.48 5.04 -14.49
C VAL A 24 -12.35 6.28 -14.51
N ARG A 25 -13.54 6.20 -13.92
CA ARG A 25 -14.53 7.28 -13.85
C ARG A 25 -14.49 8.06 -12.55
N GLY A 26 -13.90 7.48 -11.52
CA GLY A 26 -13.66 8.09 -10.22
C GLY A 26 -12.97 7.08 -9.31
N PHE A 27 -12.33 7.60 -8.27
CA PHE A 27 -11.78 6.78 -7.19
C PHE A 27 -11.91 7.53 -5.87
N SER A 28 -12.04 6.81 -4.76
CA SER A 28 -12.05 7.42 -3.44
C SER A 28 -11.13 6.68 -2.49
N LEU A 29 -10.65 7.39 -1.48
CA LEU A 29 -9.86 6.85 -0.38
C LEU A 29 -10.42 7.41 0.92
N VAL A 30 -10.70 6.51 1.86
CA VAL A 30 -11.18 6.87 3.20
C VAL A 30 -10.42 6.07 4.25
N ASP A 31 -10.33 6.60 5.46
CA ASP A 31 -9.81 5.83 6.59
C ASP A 31 -10.75 4.65 6.90
N THR A 32 -10.16 3.46 7.07
CA THR A 32 -10.92 2.26 7.41
C THR A 32 -11.53 2.41 8.79
N GLY A 33 -10.73 2.82 9.78
CA GLY A 33 -11.15 2.89 11.18
C GLY A 33 -11.62 1.55 11.74
N ALA A 34 -12.37 1.60 12.85
CA ALA A 34 -12.78 0.39 13.58
C ALA A 34 -13.91 -0.41 12.90
N ASN A 35 -14.73 0.24 12.05
CA ASN A 35 -15.87 -0.39 11.39
C ASN A 35 -15.64 -0.47 9.88
N VAL A 36 -15.11 -1.61 9.46
CA VAL A 36 -14.76 -1.91 8.06
C VAL A 36 -15.97 -1.91 7.12
N VAL A 37 -17.16 -2.31 7.58
CA VAL A 37 -18.39 -2.31 6.78
C VAL A 37 -18.76 -0.88 6.43
N ARG A 38 -18.83 0.00 7.45
CA ARG A 38 -19.09 1.42 7.25
C ARG A 38 -18.02 2.09 6.39
N ALA A 39 -16.76 1.65 6.48
CA ALA A 39 -15.70 2.18 5.63
C ALA A 39 -15.91 1.82 4.16
N ALA A 40 -16.31 0.58 3.88
CA ALA A 40 -16.67 0.15 2.53
C ALA A 40 -17.82 0.98 1.95
N GLU A 41 -18.89 1.17 2.73
CA GLU A 41 -20.04 2.01 2.34
C GLU A 41 -19.61 3.47 2.09
N ARG A 42 -18.78 4.05 2.98
CA ARG A 42 -18.27 5.42 2.81
C ARG A 42 -17.45 5.57 1.54
N ALA A 43 -16.52 4.65 1.27
CA ALA A 43 -15.72 4.69 0.05
C ALA A 43 -16.59 4.55 -1.20
N PHE A 44 -17.52 3.60 -1.19
CA PHE A 44 -18.44 3.40 -2.30
C PHE A 44 -19.30 4.64 -2.58
N HIS A 45 -19.92 5.22 -1.55
CA HIS A 45 -20.70 6.46 -1.72
C HIS A 45 -19.84 7.65 -2.14
N ALA A 46 -18.61 7.76 -1.64
CA ALA A 46 -17.69 8.82 -2.03
C ALA A 46 -17.36 8.74 -3.52
N VAL A 47 -17.05 7.55 -4.05
CA VAL A 47 -16.70 7.40 -5.47
C VAL A 47 -17.90 7.60 -6.40
N VAL A 48 -19.10 7.13 -6.01
CA VAL A 48 -20.34 7.36 -6.76
C VAL A 48 -20.65 8.86 -6.85
N LYS A 49 -20.52 9.58 -5.72
CA LYS A 49 -20.70 11.02 -5.66
C LYS A 49 -19.67 11.77 -6.52
N GLU A 50 -18.41 11.38 -6.45
CA GLU A 50 -17.33 11.99 -7.22
C GLU A 50 -17.50 11.80 -8.73
N ALA A 51 -17.91 10.59 -9.15
CA ALA A 51 -18.18 10.29 -10.55
C ALA A 51 -19.47 10.94 -11.08
N GLY A 52 -20.31 11.50 -10.21
CA GLY A 52 -21.58 12.14 -10.57
C GLY A 52 -22.61 11.15 -11.14
N VAL A 53 -22.59 9.90 -10.66
CA VAL A 53 -23.49 8.82 -11.11
C VAL A 53 -24.42 8.41 -9.97
N GLU A 54 -25.51 7.71 -10.28
CA GLU A 54 -26.37 7.14 -9.25
C GLU A 54 -25.92 5.72 -8.91
N GLY A 55 -26.15 5.28 -7.66
CA GLY A 55 -25.65 3.97 -7.20
C GLY A 55 -26.19 2.77 -7.98
N TRP A 56 -27.39 2.88 -8.57
CA TRP A 56 -28.00 1.83 -9.39
C TRP A 56 -27.44 1.75 -10.82
N ASP A 57 -26.62 2.73 -11.24
CA ASP A 57 -25.87 2.65 -12.50
C ASP A 57 -24.71 1.63 -12.43
N ILE A 58 -24.35 1.20 -11.21
CA ILE A 58 -23.29 0.22 -10.96
C ILE A 58 -23.87 -1.18 -11.13
N SER A 59 -23.43 -1.87 -12.18
CA SER A 59 -23.96 -3.18 -12.58
C SER A 59 -23.24 -4.36 -11.92
N PHE A 60 -22.04 -4.15 -11.38
CA PHE A 60 -21.29 -5.19 -10.70
C PHE A 60 -20.26 -4.60 -9.74
N THR A 61 -20.13 -5.17 -8.55
CA THR A 61 -19.19 -4.72 -7.51
C THR A 61 -18.32 -5.88 -7.01
N VAL A 62 -17.00 -5.66 -7.00
CA VAL A 62 -16.03 -6.59 -6.43
C VAL A 62 -15.49 -6.05 -5.10
N GLY A 63 -15.64 -6.85 -4.04
CA GLY A 63 -14.98 -6.61 -2.76
C GLY A 63 -13.60 -7.26 -2.69
N THR A 64 -12.60 -6.54 -2.21
CA THR A 64 -11.24 -7.05 -1.98
C THR A 64 -10.63 -6.48 -0.69
N GLY A 65 -9.37 -6.81 -0.43
CA GLY A 65 -8.65 -6.40 0.79
C GLY A 65 -8.87 -7.33 1.99
N TYR A 66 -8.27 -6.93 3.10
CA TYR A 66 -8.39 -7.58 4.41
C TYR A 66 -9.86 -7.77 4.82
N GLY A 67 -10.69 -6.76 4.57
CA GLY A 67 -12.10 -6.73 4.90
C GLY A 67 -13.04 -7.28 3.81
N ARG A 68 -12.56 -7.97 2.76
CA ARG A 68 -13.38 -8.35 1.60
C ARG A 68 -14.69 -9.06 1.92
N TYR A 69 -14.71 -9.94 2.94
CA TYR A 69 -15.93 -10.66 3.36
C TYR A 69 -16.91 -9.80 4.17
N ARG A 70 -16.54 -8.55 4.46
CA ARG A 70 -17.34 -7.56 5.18
C ARG A 70 -17.81 -6.43 4.26
N VAL A 71 -17.74 -6.63 2.94
CA VAL A 71 -18.37 -5.75 1.94
C VAL A 71 -19.76 -6.35 1.63
N PRO A 72 -20.85 -5.86 2.24
CA PRO A 72 -22.16 -6.50 2.15
C PRO A 72 -22.84 -6.35 0.78
N PHE A 73 -22.35 -5.42 -0.04
CA PHE A 73 -22.90 -5.07 -1.36
C PHE A 73 -22.02 -5.54 -2.53
N GLY A 74 -21.02 -6.38 -2.27
CA GLY A 74 -20.16 -6.94 -3.32
C GLY A 74 -20.76 -8.20 -3.92
N ASP A 75 -20.96 -8.23 -5.24
CA ASP A 75 -21.41 -9.39 -6.01
C ASP A 75 -20.37 -10.51 -6.01
N LEU A 76 -19.08 -10.16 -5.88
CA LEU A 76 -17.97 -11.10 -5.82
C LEU A 76 -16.90 -10.64 -4.84
N GLN A 77 -16.26 -11.58 -4.15
CA GLN A 77 -15.09 -11.31 -3.31
C GLN A 77 -13.84 -11.93 -3.93
N VAL A 78 -12.81 -11.11 -4.12
CA VAL A 78 -11.53 -11.52 -4.72
C VAL A 78 -10.38 -11.14 -3.80
N THR A 79 -9.31 -11.94 -3.78
CA THR A 79 -8.13 -11.63 -2.96
C THR A 79 -7.45 -10.36 -3.46
N GLU A 80 -6.91 -9.57 -2.53
CA GLU A 80 -6.16 -8.37 -2.88
C GLU A 80 -4.90 -8.68 -3.70
N ILE A 81 -4.35 -9.88 -3.55
CA ILE A 81 -3.20 -10.36 -4.35
C ILE A 81 -3.60 -10.41 -5.83
N SER A 82 -4.72 -11.05 -6.14
CA SER A 82 -5.23 -11.13 -7.51
C SER A 82 -5.65 -9.77 -8.04
N CYS A 83 -6.29 -8.93 -7.22
CA CYS A 83 -6.68 -7.58 -7.61
C CYS A 83 -5.47 -6.67 -7.89
N HIS A 84 -4.43 -6.70 -7.05
CA HIS A 84 -3.18 -5.97 -7.29
C HIS A 84 -2.47 -6.46 -8.54
N ALA A 85 -2.40 -7.79 -8.77
CA ALA A 85 -1.84 -8.35 -9.99
C ALA A 85 -2.55 -7.84 -11.25
N LYS A 86 -3.89 -7.92 -11.27
CA LYS A 86 -4.69 -7.44 -12.40
C LYS A 86 -4.59 -5.92 -12.57
N GLY A 87 -4.66 -5.14 -11.49
CA GLY A 87 -4.56 -3.68 -11.53
C GLY A 87 -3.19 -3.19 -12.00
N ALA A 88 -2.11 -3.77 -11.47
CA ALA A 88 -0.74 -3.43 -11.85
C ALA A 88 -0.47 -3.74 -13.32
N CYS A 89 -0.85 -4.94 -13.82
CA CYS A 89 -0.68 -5.27 -15.23
C CYS A 89 -1.62 -4.49 -16.15
N PHE A 90 -2.79 -4.06 -15.66
CA PHE A 90 -3.69 -3.19 -16.42
C PHE A 90 -3.08 -1.81 -16.66
N LEU A 91 -2.46 -1.21 -15.64
CA LEU A 91 -1.81 0.11 -15.74
C LEU A 91 -0.41 0.04 -16.37
N PHE A 92 0.33 -1.02 -16.06
CA PHE A 92 1.72 -1.25 -16.49
C PHE A 92 1.83 -2.67 -17.09
N PRO A 93 1.53 -2.86 -18.39
CA PRO A 93 1.45 -4.19 -19.03
C PRO A 93 2.72 -5.05 -18.97
N ARG A 94 3.87 -4.42 -18.71
CA ARG A 94 5.16 -5.13 -18.59
C ARG A 94 5.46 -5.61 -17.17
N THR A 95 4.61 -5.31 -16.18
CA THR A 95 4.83 -5.75 -14.78
C THR A 95 5.10 -7.25 -14.71
N ARG A 96 6.21 -7.64 -14.06
CA ARG A 96 6.52 -9.04 -13.73
C ARG A 96 6.59 -9.30 -12.24
N THR A 97 6.98 -8.28 -11.48
CA THR A 97 6.99 -8.34 -10.01
C THR A 97 6.27 -7.13 -9.44
N ILE A 98 5.50 -7.33 -8.37
CA ILE A 98 4.81 -6.26 -7.65
C ILE A 98 5.31 -6.28 -6.22
N LEU A 99 5.66 -5.11 -5.71
CA LEU A 99 5.76 -4.86 -4.28
C LEU A 99 4.50 -4.07 -3.90
N ASP A 100 3.68 -4.58 -3.00
CA ASP A 100 2.56 -3.85 -2.41
C ASP A 100 2.88 -3.58 -0.94
N MET A 101 3.05 -2.32 -0.55
CA MET A 101 3.33 -1.95 0.84
C MET A 101 2.19 -1.11 1.42
N GLY A 102 1.38 -1.77 2.24
CA GLY A 102 0.28 -1.18 2.98
C GLY A 102 0.70 -0.66 4.36
N GLY A 103 -0.30 -0.31 5.16
CA GLY A 103 -0.08 0.18 6.53
C GLY A 103 0.36 -0.91 7.51
N GLN A 104 -0.12 -2.14 7.35
CA GLN A 104 0.14 -3.23 8.31
C GLN A 104 0.82 -4.46 7.72
N ASP A 105 0.87 -4.56 6.39
CA ASP A 105 1.49 -5.67 5.70
C ASP A 105 2.25 -5.22 4.45
N THR A 106 3.02 -6.14 3.89
CA THR A 106 3.74 -5.96 2.62
C THR A 106 3.72 -7.25 1.86
N LYS A 107 3.54 -7.17 0.55
CA LYS A 107 3.41 -8.32 -0.34
C LYS A 107 4.40 -8.18 -1.49
N ALA A 108 5.10 -9.26 -1.78
CA ALA A 108 5.78 -9.45 -3.05
C ALA A 108 4.94 -10.43 -3.89
N ILE A 109 4.65 -10.08 -5.13
CA ILE A 109 3.80 -10.87 -6.02
C ILE A 109 4.54 -10.99 -7.35
N ARG A 110 4.76 -12.21 -7.82
CA ARG A 110 5.26 -12.47 -9.18
C ARG A 110 4.12 -12.89 -10.07
N VAL A 111 4.07 -12.32 -11.27
CA VAL A 111 2.98 -12.53 -12.23
C VAL A 111 3.47 -13.13 -13.55
N SER A 112 2.58 -13.81 -14.27
CA SER A 112 2.79 -14.24 -15.65
C SER A 112 2.58 -13.09 -16.64
N ASP A 113 2.92 -13.33 -17.92
CA ASP A 113 2.65 -12.40 -19.02
C ASP A 113 1.14 -12.07 -19.14
N ASP A 114 0.27 -13.00 -18.76
CA ASP A 114 -1.21 -12.86 -18.78
C ASP A 114 -1.79 -12.30 -17.46
N ALA A 115 -0.94 -11.72 -16.61
CA ALA A 115 -1.30 -11.15 -15.32
C ALA A 115 -1.94 -12.17 -14.35
N GLU A 116 -1.51 -13.44 -14.41
CA GLU A 116 -1.85 -14.45 -13.41
C GLU A 116 -0.79 -14.48 -12.32
N VAL A 117 -1.19 -14.72 -11.07
CA VAL A 117 -0.26 -14.81 -9.94
C VAL A 117 0.48 -16.15 -10.03
N LYS A 118 1.79 -16.10 -10.26
CA LYS A 118 2.67 -17.29 -10.26
C LYS A 118 3.11 -17.66 -8.84
N ASP A 119 3.46 -16.66 -8.05
CA ASP A 119 3.93 -16.83 -6.69
C ASP A 119 3.72 -15.54 -5.89
N PHE A 120 3.59 -15.66 -4.57
CA PHE A 120 3.52 -14.50 -3.68
C PHE A 120 4.11 -14.81 -2.31
N SER A 121 4.62 -13.77 -1.65
CA SER A 121 5.09 -13.84 -0.28
C SER A 121 4.66 -12.57 0.44
N MET A 122 4.25 -12.71 1.71
CA MET A 122 3.77 -11.59 2.50
C MET A 122 4.43 -11.53 3.88
N ASN A 123 4.56 -10.31 4.38
CA ASN A 123 4.91 -10.00 5.75
C ASN A 123 3.71 -9.28 6.39
N ASP A 124 2.96 -10.00 7.22
CA ASP A 124 1.74 -9.55 7.90
C ASP A 124 1.84 -9.63 9.42
N LYS A 125 2.85 -10.33 9.95
CA LYS A 125 3.07 -10.51 11.40
C LYS A 125 3.93 -9.43 12.04
N CYS A 126 4.57 -8.60 11.23
CA CYS A 126 5.58 -7.66 11.72
C CYS A 126 5.41 -6.29 11.07
N ALA A 127 5.31 -5.25 11.91
CA ALA A 127 5.24 -3.86 11.46
C ALA A 127 6.50 -3.42 10.71
N ALA A 128 7.65 -4.06 10.97
CA ALA A 128 8.85 -3.82 10.21
C ALA A 128 8.62 -4.13 8.73
N GLY A 129 8.91 -3.17 7.86
CA GLY A 129 8.65 -3.32 6.43
C GLY A 129 7.35 -2.69 5.95
N THR A 130 6.54 -2.08 6.80
CA THR A 130 5.20 -1.57 6.44
C THR A 130 5.04 -0.07 6.72
N GLY A 131 3.92 0.53 6.34
CA GLY A 131 3.61 1.92 6.68
C GLY A 131 3.58 2.20 8.19
N ARG A 132 3.29 1.20 9.04
CA ARG A 132 3.35 1.33 10.51
C ARG A 132 4.78 1.60 11.00
N PHE A 133 5.78 1.03 10.34
CA PHE A 133 7.19 1.32 10.64
C PHE A 133 7.54 2.78 10.34
N LEU A 134 7.12 3.29 9.19
CA LEU A 134 7.32 4.69 8.82
C LEU A 134 6.53 5.64 9.72
N SER A 135 5.32 5.25 10.14
CA SER A 135 4.51 6.03 11.09
C SER A 135 5.21 6.19 12.44
N ALA A 136 5.83 5.13 12.94
CA ALA A 136 6.61 5.18 14.16
C ALA A 136 7.85 6.07 14.03
N ALA A 137 8.59 5.95 12.91
CA ALA A 137 9.73 6.81 12.63
C ALA A 137 9.32 8.29 12.54
N ALA A 138 8.24 8.60 11.82
CA ALA A 138 7.68 9.94 11.70
C ALA A 138 7.34 10.54 13.07
N GLN A 139 6.67 9.75 13.92
CA GLN A 139 6.31 10.18 15.27
C GLN A 139 7.53 10.55 16.11
N VAL A 140 8.60 9.75 16.06
CA VAL A 140 9.84 10.02 16.81
C VAL A 140 10.56 11.26 16.27
N LEU A 141 10.53 11.48 14.95
CA LEU A 141 11.15 12.62 14.28
C LEU A 141 10.31 13.90 14.38
N GLY A 142 9.05 13.81 14.85
CA GLY A 142 8.13 14.94 14.90
C GLY A 142 7.63 15.38 13.52
N LEU A 143 7.58 14.45 12.55
CA LEU A 143 7.16 14.68 11.17
C LEU A 143 5.80 14.05 10.89
N GLN A 144 5.09 14.57 9.88
CA GLN A 144 3.98 13.90 9.21
C GLN A 144 4.51 12.85 8.23
N LEU A 145 3.67 11.85 7.91
CA LEU A 145 4.04 10.79 6.97
C LEU A 145 4.37 11.33 5.58
N GLU A 146 3.65 12.35 5.15
CA GLU A 146 3.77 12.98 3.83
C GLU A 146 5.10 13.76 3.68
N GLU A 147 5.73 14.13 4.78
CA GLU A 147 6.99 14.88 4.78
C GLU A 147 8.20 13.96 4.62
N LEU A 148 8.05 12.66 4.90
CA LEU A 148 9.19 11.75 5.00
C LEU A 148 10.00 11.64 3.71
N GLY A 149 9.32 11.55 2.56
CA GLY A 149 9.98 11.42 1.26
C GLY A 149 10.84 12.64 0.93
N ALA A 150 10.30 13.84 1.13
CA ALA A 150 11.01 15.09 0.85
C ALA A 150 12.22 15.27 1.78
N VAL A 151 12.01 15.10 3.09
CA VAL A 151 13.08 15.25 4.10
C VAL A 151 14.18 14.21 3.88
N ALA A 152 13.85 12.94 3.62
CA ALA A 152 14.86 11.93 3.31
C ALA A 152 15.68 12.27 2.06
N GLY A 153 15.06 12.92 1.08
CA GLY A 153 15.69 13.34 -0.18
C GLY A 153 16.76 14.42 -0.02
N GLU A 154 16.76 15.17 1.09
CA GLU A 154 17.76 16.20 1.40
C GLU A 154 19.06 15.61 1.97
N SER A 155 19.05 14.32 2.33
CA SER A 155 20.20 13.65 2.93
C SER A 155 21.42 13.66 2.01
N LYS A 156 22.57 14.01 2.59
CA LYS A 156 23.88 13.96 1.92
C LYS A 156 24.72 12.79 2.42
N LYS A 157 24.41 12.28 3.61
CA LYS A 157 25.17 11.21 4.25
C LYS A 157 24.21 10.31 5.04
N PRO A 158 23.43 9.45 4.35
CA PRO A 158 22.49 8.55 5.01
C PRO A 158 23.16 7.73 6.11
N LEU A 159 22.54 7.69 7.28
CA LEU A 159 23.03 6.89 8.39
C LEU A 159 22.63 5.44 8.22
N LYS A 160 23.52 4.53 8.62
CA LYS A 160 23.19 3.11 8.63
C LYS A 160 22.34 2.80 9.87
N ILE A 161 21.05 2.60 9.66
CA ILE A 161 20.15 2.03 10.68
C ILE A 161 20.39 0.52 10.74
N THR A 162 20.71 0.02 11.92
CA THR A 162 21.10 -1.38 12.14
C THR A 162 19.94 -2.25 12.60
N ASN A 163 18.95 -1.65 13.26
CA ASN A 163 17.76 -2.35 13.71
C ASN A 163 16.68 -2.37 12.62
N VAL A 164 15.90 -3.45 12.61
CA VAL A 164 14.71 -3.58 11.76
C VAL A 164 13.43 -3.73 12.57
N CYS A 165 13.52 -4.07 13.85
CA CYS A 165 12.37 -4.09 14.75
C CYS A 165 11.91 -2.64 14.96
N THR A 166 10.64 -2.34 14.69
CA THR A 166 10.07 -0.98 14.82
C THR A 166 10.39 -0.35 16.18
N VAL A 167 10.23 -1.12 17.27
CA VAL A 167 10.52 -0.65 18.64
C VAL A 167 11.98 -0.23 18.82
N PHE A 168 12.92 -1.00 18.26
CA PHE A 168 14.35 -0.68 18.37
C PHE A 168 14.79 0.41 17.41
N VAL A 169 14.11 0.55 16.25
CA VAL A 169 14.37 1.65 15.33
C VAL A 169 13.97 2.99 15.95
N GLU A 170 12.85 3.07 16.67
CA GLU A 170 12.49 4.28 17.43
C GLU A 170 13.61 4.70 18.39
N GLN A 171 14.17 3.72 19.13
CA GLN A 171 15.29 3.96 20.05
C GLN A 171 16.57 4.38 19.33
N GLU A 172 16.90 3.73 18.21
CA GLU A 172 18.07 4.04 17.40
C GLU A 172 17.99 5.45 16.80
N ILE A 173 16.81 5.85 16.30
CA ILE A 173 16.52 7.21 15.82
C ILE A 173 16.79 8.22 16.95
N MET A 174 16.18 8.03 18.13
CA MET A 174 16.37 8.92 19.28
C MET A 174 17.85 9.04 19.67
N MET A 175 18.59 7.93 19.68
CA MET A 175 20.02 7.92 19.95
C MET A 175 20.80 8.75 18.94
N HIS A 176 20.49 8.65 17.64
CA HIS A 176 21.17 9.46 16.62
C HIS A 176 20.86 10.95 16.75
N LEU A 177 19.61 11.30 17.01
CA LEU A 177 19.23 12.71 17.26
C LEU A 177 19.95 13.27 18.49
N ALA A 178 20.06 12.50 19.57
CA ALA A 178 20.79 12.90 20.77
C ALA A 178 22.30 13.11 20.53
N LYS A 179 22.87 12.49 19.49
CA LYS A 179 24.26 12.71 19.03
C LYS A 179 24.41 13.91 18.09
N GLY A 180 23.33 14.65 17.83
CA GLY A 180 23.32 15.78 16.91
C GLY A 180 23.34 15.39 15.44
N CYS A 181 22.93 14.16 15.09
CA CYS A 181 22.77 13.77 13.70
C CYS A 181 21.61 14.53 13.05
N LEU A 182 21.76 14.83 11.75
CA LEU A 182 20.74 15.50 10.95
C LEU A 182 19.53 14.58 10.72
N VAL A 183 18.33 15.16 10.71
CA VAL A 183 17.05 14.43 10.59
C VAL A 183 16.96 13.71 9.25
N GLU A 184 17.33 14.39 8.18
CA GLU A 184 17.36 13.89 6.80
C GLU A 184 18.27 12.66 6.66
N ASP A 185 19.45 12.68 7.29
CA ASP A 185 20.41 11.58 7.24
C ASP A 185 19.93 10.35 8.03
N VAL A 186 19.30 10.57 9.19
CA VAL A 186 18.65 9.49 9.96
C VAL A 186 17.52 8.87 9.14
N LEU A 187 16.65 9.70 8.59
CA LEU A 187 15.46 9.26 7.86
C LEU A 187 15.81 8.54 6.55
N ALA A 188 16.82 8.99 5.81
CA ALA A 188 17.33 8.26 4.66
C ALA A 188 17.83 6.86 5.05
N GLY A 189 18.42 6.73 6.23
CA GLY A 189 18.77 5.43 6.82
C GLY A 189 17.57 4.53 7.11
N VAL A 190 16.49 5.10 7.63
CA VAL A 190 15.23 4.39 7.88
C VAL A 190 14.63 3.87 6.56
N HIS A 191 14.67 4.70 5.50
CA HIS A 191 14.25 4.28 4.15
C HIS A 191 15.14 3.17 3.58
N GLN A 192 16.45 3.21 3.80
CA GLN A 192 17.34 2.13 3.38
C GLN A 192 17.04 0.82 4.11
N ALA A 193 16.73 0.86 5.41
CA ALA A 193 16.38 -0.32 6.19
C ALA A 193 15.08 -0.99 5.67
N ILE A 194 14.04 -0.19 5.39
CA ILE A 194 12.78 -0.72 4.86
C ILE A 194 12.92 -1.25 3.43
N ALA A 195 13.73 -0.58 2.59
CA ALA A 195 14.03 -1.03 1.23
C ALA A 195 14.77 -2.37 1.24
N GLY A 196 15.77 -2.54 2.13
CA GLY A 196 16.50 -3.81 2.27
C GLY A 196 15.58 -4.98 2.62
N ARG A 197 14.60 -4.76 3.51
CA ARG A 197 13.59 -5.76 3.87
C ARG A 197 12.65 -6.09 2.71
N SER A 198 12.25 -5.08 1.96
CA SER A 198 11.41 -5.23 0.77
C SER A 198 12.10 -6.06 -0.31
N MET A 199 13.39 -5.80 -0.56
CA MET A 199 14.21 -6.59 -1.48
C MET A 199 14.34 -8.04 -1.04
N ALA A 200 14.48 -8.30 0.27
CA ALA A 200 14.51 -9.67 0.78
C ALA A 200 13.19 -10.41 0.54
N LEU A 201 12.04 -9.73 0.65
CA LEU A 201 10.73 -10.31 0.36
C LEU A 201 10.57 -10.58 -1.15
N LEU A 202 10.95 -9.63 -2.01
CA LEU A 202 10.91 -9.76 -3.46
C LEU A 202 11.75 -10.94 -3.97
N ARG A 203 12.92 -11.18 -3.39
CA ARG A 203 13.77 -12.32 -3.77
C ARG A 203 13.13 -13.68 -3.47
N ARG A 204 12.25 -13.78 -2.46
CA ARG A 204 11.59 -15.05 -2.09
C ARG A 204 10.65 -15.56 -3.17
N VAL A 205 10.03 -14.65 -3.94
CA VAL A 205 9.11 -15.00 -5.02
C VAL A 205 9.79 -15.12 -6.38
N GLY A 206 11.12 -15.02 -6.42
CA GLY A 206 11.90 -15.06 -7.67
C GLY A 206 11.79 -13.77 -8.48
N LEU A 207 12.40 -12.68 -7.98
CA LEU A 207 12.41 -11.35 -8.58
C LEU A 207 12.67 -11.37 -10.10
N GLU A 208 11.71 -10.85 -10.86
CA GLU A 208 11.82 -10.56 -12.29
C GLU A 208 11.77 -9.05 -12.53
N GLU A 209 12.53 -8.54 -13.51
CA GLU A 209 12.58 -7.12 -13.88
C GLU A 209 11.23 -6.60 -14.37
N GLU A 210 11.06 -5.27 -14.41
CA GLU A 210 9.77 -4.56 -14.49
C GLU A 210 8.95 -4.74 -13.19
N ILE A 211 9.44 -4.06 -12.15
CA ILE A 211 8.86 -4.07 -10.81
C ILE A 211 7.89 -2.90 -10.67
N THR A 212 6.65 -3.19 -10.27
CA THR A 212 5.65 -2.17 -9.95
C THR A 212 5.51 -2.04 -8.43
N PHE A 213 5.68 -0.83 -7.89
CA PHE A 213 5.50 -0.56 -6.47
C PHE A 213 4.13 0.09 -6.22
N THR A 214 3.30 -0.57 -5.40
CA THR A 214 1.94 -0.12 -5.04
C THR A 214 1.77 -0.02 -3.53
N GLY A 215 0.58 0.44 -3.12
CA GLY A 215 0.21 0.60 -1.72
C GLY A 215 0.41 2.04 -1.25
N GLY A 216 -0.04 2.33 -0.04
CA GLY A 216 -0.02 3.69 0.51
C GLY A 216 1.40 4.25 0.69
N VAL A 217 2.38 3.37 0.94
CA VAL A 217 3.79 3.75 1.15
C VAL A 217 4.52 4.10 -0.16
N ALA A 218 3.94 3.81 -1.32
CA ALA A 218 4.53 4.18 -2.60
C ALA A 218 4.37 5.67 -2.95
N ARG A 219 3.66 6.44 -2.12
CA ARG A 219 3.47 7.90 -2.27
C ARG A 219 4.62 8.66 -1.64
#